data_AF-A0A1M2W3G6-F1
#
_entry.id   AF-A0A1M2W3G6-F1
#
_cell.length_a   1.000
_cell.length_b   1.000
_cell.length_c   1.000
_cell.angle_alpha   90.00
_cell.angle_beta   90.00
_cell.angle_gamma   90.00
#
_symmetry.space_group_name_H-M   'P 1'
#
loop_
_entity.id
_entity.type
_entity.pdbx_description
1 polymer ?
#
loop_
_entity_poly.entity_id
_entity_poly.type
_entity_poly.pdbx_seq_one_letter_code
_entity_poly.pdbx_strand_id
1 'polypeptide(L)'
;MAETSFISFPSGRPRKRPKIERDSDDTILPDLPLLEIDRPLWLADGNVVIIAQSQTAFRVHKSVLLRHSDAFKTLLAVAEPTFGETSKVEGCPVVHTEDTAHDFKHLLHALYDGLE
;
A
#
# COMPACT_ATOMS: atom_id res chain seq x y z
N MET A 1 -35.30 28.82 46.65
CA MET A 1 -35.40 29.02 45.18
C MET A 1 -34.79 27.80 44.53
N ALA A 2 -35.58 27.18 43.66
CA ALA A 2 -35.41 25.83 43.14
C ALA A 2 -34.33 25.70 42.06
N GLU A 3 -33.88 24.45 41.90
CA GLU A 3 -33.10 23.88 40.80
C GLU A 3 -33.61 24.25 39.39
N THR A 4 -32.73 24.21 38.38
CA THR A 4 -32.94 23.51 37.08
C THR A 4 -31.64 23.47 36.26
N SER A 5 -31.22 22.23 36.00
CA SER A 5 -30.39 21.59 34.95
C SER A 5 -30.00 22.31 33.64
N PHE A 6 -28.88 21.88 32.99
CA PHE A 6 -28.87 20.97 31.81
C PHE A 6 -27.45 20.64 31.25
N ILE A 7 -27.09 19.35 31.34
CA ILE A 7 -26.46 18.44 30.34
C ILE A 7 -25.22 18.87 29.50
N SER A 8 -24.13 18.12 29.70
CA SER A 8 -22.94 17.96 28.82
C SER A 8 -23.24 17.22 27.51
N PHE A 9 -22.52 17.50 26.41
CA PHE A 9 -21.87 16.51 25.51
C PHE A 9 -20.88 17.18 24.53
N PRO A 10 -19.70 16.59 24.26
CA PRO A 10 -18.70 17.12 23.33
C PRO A 10 -19.02 16.80 21.85
N SER A 11 -18.64 17.73 20.98
CA SER A 11 -19.01 17.81 19.57
C SER A 11 -18.21 16.92 18.60
N GLY A 12 -18.90 16.04 17.85
CA GLY A 12 -18.70 15.85 16.40
C GLY A 12 -17.97 14.59 15.87
N ARG A 13 -18.73 13.64 15.30
CA ARG A 13 -18.37 12.62 14.25
C ARG A 13 -19.68 12.28 13.47
N PRO A 14 -19.77 11.51 12.34
CA PRO A 14 -18.80 11.00 11.33
C PRO A 14 -19.29 11.05 9.82
N ARG A 15 -18.36 10.68 8.90
CA ARG A 15 -18.42 10.06 7.54
C ARG A 15 -19.73 9.96 6.73
N LYS A 16 -19.74 10.46 5.47
CA LYS A 16 -20.49 9.93 4.30
C LYS A 16 -19.75 10.23 2.96
N ARG A 17 -19.38 9.21 2.18
CA ARG A 17 -19.13 9.31 0.71
C ARG A 17 -20.08 8.34 -0.01
N PRO A 18 -20.58 8.67 -1.22
CA PRO A 18 -21.80 8.09 -1.78
C PRO A 18 -21.56 6.73 -2.44
N LYS A 19 -22.58 5.87 -2.38
CA LYS A 19 -22.68 4.53 -2.96
C LYS A 19 -22.88 4.64 -4.47
N ILE A 20 -22.03 3.99 -5.29
CA ILE A 20 -22.34 3.76 -6.70
C ILE A 20 -22.65 2.27 -6.87
N GLU A 21 -23.90 2.00 -7.23
CA GLU A 21 -24.43 0.67 -7.49
C GLU A 21 -24.11 0.32 -8.95
N ARG A 22 -23.37 -0.77 -9.17
CA ARG A 22 -23.38 -1.51 -10.42
C ARG A 22 -23.43 -3.00 -10.10
N ASP A 23 -24.38 -3.64 -10.74
CA ASP A 23 -24.92 -4.97 -10.52
C ASP A 23 -24.16 -6.03 -11.36
N SER A 24 -24.03 -7.24 -10.78
CA SER A 24 -23.71 -8.54 -11.42
C SER A 24 -22.31 -8.79 -12.01
N ASP A 25 -21.47 -9.56 -11.30
CA ASP A 25 -21.07 -10.94 -11.67
C ASP A 25 -20.08 -11.52 -10.63
N ASP A 26 -20.36 -12.73 -10.17
CA ASP A 26 -19.68 -13.46 -9.10
C ASP A 26 -18.17 -13.67 -9.35
N THR A 27 -17.31 -12.97 -8.61
CA THR A 27 -16.04 -13.55 -8.14
C THR A 27 -15.71 -12.97 -6.77
N ILE A 28 -15.96 -13.76 -5.74
CA ILE A 28 -15.55 -13.49 -4.35
C ILE A 28 -14.00 -13.39 -4.34
N LEU A 29 -13.46 -12.18 -4.45
CA LEU A 29 -12.07 -11.90 -4.07
C LEU A 29 -12.01 -11.98 -2.54
N PRO A 30 -11.17 -12.83 -1.95
CA PRO A 30 -11.11 -12.98 -0.51
C PRO A 30 -10.66 -11.65 0.10
N ASP A 31 -11.32 -11.27 1.18
CA ASP A 31 -11.13 -10.09 2.00
C ASP A 31 -9.66 -9.94 2.46
N LEU A 32 -8.82 -9.37 1.59
CA LEU A 32 -7.52 -8.82 1.96
C LEU A 32 -7.75 -7.34 2.24
N PRO A 33 -7.32 -6.82 3.41
CA PRO A 33 -7.71 -5.50 3.87
C PRO A 33 -7.20 -4.43 2.91
N LEU A 34 -8.08 -3.93 2.04
CA LEU A 34 -7.94 -2.76 1.15
C LEU A 34 -6.48 -2.41 0.82
N LEU A 35 -5.78 -3.29 0.09
CA LEU A 35 -4.46 -2.97 -0.42
C LEU A 35 -4.57 -1.74 -1.34
N GLU A 36 -4.01 -0.61 -0.91
CA GLU A 36 -4.07 0.64 -1.66
C GLU A 36 -3.01 0.61 -2.75
N ILE A 37 -3.42 0.44 -4.01
CA ILE A 37 -2.49 0.43 -5.13
C ILE A 37 -2.16 1.86 -5.54
N ASP A 38 -0.88 2.23 -5.46
CA ASP A 38 -0.40 3.51 -5.97
C ASP A 38 -0.22 3.43 -7.49
N ARG A 39 -1.24 3.87 -8.24
CA ARG A 39 -1.21 3.85 -9.72
C ARG A 39 0.00 4.58 -10.35
N PRO A 40 0.43 5.75 -9.87
CA PRO A 40 1.62 6.43 -10.40
C PRO A 40 2.90 5.58 -10.36
N LEU A 41 3.06 4.78 -9.30
CA LEU A 41 4.21 3.91 -9.09
C LEU A 41 3.87 2.44 -9.34
N TRP A 42 2.86 2.18 -10.18
CA TRP A 42 2.50 0.85 -10.66
C TRP A 42 3.02 0.63 -12.07
N LEU A 43 4.30 0.26 -12.17
CA LEU A 43 4.97 0.09 -13.45
C LEU A 43 4.51 -1.20 -14.12
N ALA A 44 4.05 -1.11 -15.37
CA ALA A 44 3.60 -2.26 -16.15
C ALA A 44 4.70 -3.31 -16.37
N ASP A 45 5.96 -2.86 -16.42
CA ASP A 45 7.16 -3.70 -16.53
C ASP A 45 7.82 -3.99 -15.15
N GLY A 46 7.22 -3.52 -14.06
CA GLY A 46 7.75 -3.75 -12.72
C GLY A 46 7.74 -5.25 -12.39
N ASN A 47 8.87 -5.72 -11.86
CA ASN A 47 9.15 -7.13 -11.56
C ASN A 47 9.21 -7.44 -10.05
N VAL A 48 8.85 -6.47 -9.21
CA VAL A 48 8.64 -6.65 -7.78
C VAL A 48 7.52 -5.73 -7.29
N VAL A 49 6.73 -6.24 -6.35
CA VAL A 49 5.72 -5.47 -5.62
C VAL A 49 6.24 -5.21 -4.22
N ILE A 50 6.22 -3.95 -3.78
CA ILE A 50 6.56 -3.56 -2.41
C ILE A 50 5.32 -3.06 -1.71
N ILE A 51 5.03 -3.62 -0.54
CA ILE A 51 3.96 -3.19 0.35
C ILE A 51 4.60 -2.40 1.49
N ALA A 52 4.26 -1.12 1.60
CA ALA A 52 4.67 -0.26 2.70
C ALA A 52 3.69 -0.33 3.87
N GLN A 53 3.96 0.43 4.94
CA GLN A 53 2.97 0.64 5.99
C GLN A 53 1.65 1.18 5.40
N SER A 54 0.56 0.98 6.12
CA SER A 54 -0.81 1.32 5.67
C SER A 54 -1.34 0.48 4.50
N GLN A 55 -0.71 -0.66 4.19
CA GLN A 55 -1.14 -1.57 3.11
C GLN A 55 -1.11 -0.89 1.72
N THR A 56 -0.17 0.02 1.49
CA THR A 56 0.01 0.63 0.17
C THR A 56 1.00 -0.20 -0.66
N ALA A 57 0.62 -0.56 -1.88
CA ALA A 57 1.41 -1.36 -2.79
C ALA A 57 1.98 -0.53 -3.96
N PHE A 58 3.24 -0.80 -4.27
CA PHE A 58 4.00 -0.20 -5.36
C PHE A 58 4.55 -1.31 -6.24
N ARG A 59 4.47 -1.17 -7.57
CA ARG A 59 5.03 -2.15 -8.51
C ARG A 59 6.19 -1.51 -9.26
N VAL A 60 7.41 -1.97 -8.99
CA VAL A 60 8.65 -1.28 -9.36
C VAL A 60 9.69 -2.26 -9.91
N HIS A 61 10.79 -1.73 -10.44
CA HIS A 61 11.93 -2.53 -10.92
C HIS A 61 12.91 -2.87 -9.79
N LYS A 62 13.18 -4.16 -9.58
CA LYS A 62 14.22 -4.66 -8.66
C LYS A 62 15.57 -3.99 -8.94
N SER A 63 15.94 -3.84 -10.20
CA SER A 63 17.23 -3.27 -10.62
C SER A 63 17.43 -1.83 -10.16
N VAL A 64 16.36 -1.02 -10.12
CA VAL A 64 16.41 0.38 -9.66
C VAL A 64 16.66 0.39 -8.15
N LEU A 65 15.89 -0.36 -7.38
CA LEU A 65 16.09 -0.45 -5.92
C LEU A 65 17.50 -0.92 -5.55
N LEU A 66 17.98 -1.98 -6.21
CA LEU A 66 19.30 -2.56 -5.99
C LEU A 66 20.46 -1.61 -6.37
N ARG A 67 20.22 -0.65 -7.26
CA ARG A 67 21.21 0.35 -7.68
C ARG A 67 21.39 1.45 -6.65
N HIS A 68 20.33 1.83 -5.94
CA HIS A 68 20.34 2.98 -5.05
C HIS A 68 20.68 2.65 -3.59
N SER A 69 20.51 1.39 -3.15
CA SER A 69 21.02 0.95 -1.84
C SER A 69 21.17 -0.56 -1.75
N ASP A 70 22.26 -1.01 -1.12
CA ASP A 70 22.46 -2.41 -0.75
C ASP A 70 21.46 -2.88 0.32
N ALA A 71 20.82 -1.98 1.06
CA ALA A 71 19.77 -2.35 2.02
C ALA A 71 18.59 -3.05 1.33
N PHE A 72 18.29 -2.67 0.08
CA PHE A 72 17.27 -3.33 -0.73
C PHE A 72 17.67 -4.74 -1.14
N LYS A 73 18.96 -5.08 -1.23
CA LYS A 73 19.40 -6.47 -1.47
C LYS A 73 18.95 -7.37 -0.34
N THR A 74 19.13 -6.93 0.91
CA THR A 74 18.71 -7.70 2.08
C THR A 74 17.18 -7.83 2.12
N LEU A 75 16.46 -6.74 1.87
CA LEU A 75 14.98 -6.73 1.85
C LEU A 75 14.42 -7.67 0.77
N LEU A 76 14.99 -7.64 -0.45
CA LEU A 76 14.58 -8.53 -1.53
C LEU A 76 15.04 -9.99 -1.31
N ALA A 77 16.23 -10.20 -0.73
CA ALA A 77 16.75 -11.54 -0.42
C ALA A 77 15.93 -12.25 0.66
N VAL A 78 15.38 -11.51 1.64
CA VAL A 78 14.47 -12.07 2.66
C VAL A 78 13.14 -12.53 2.05
N ALA A 79 12.72 -11.95 0.92
CA ALA A 79 11.52 -12.37 0.21
C ALA A 79 11.72 -13.61 -0.70
N GLU A 80 12.96 -13.96 -1.03
CA GLU A 80 13.28 -15.06 -1.96
C GLU A 80 13.22 -16.50 -1.37
N PRO A 81 13.48 -16.79 -0.08
CA PRO A 81 13.39 -18.17 0.43
C PRO A 81 11.96 -18.64 0.74
N THR A 82 10.98 -17.75 0.86
CA THR A 82 9.55 -18.09 1.10
C THR A 82 8.73 -18.09 -0.20
N PHE A 83 9.40 -18.07 -1.36
CA PHE A 83 8.80 -18.01 -2.71
C PHE A 83 8.03 -19.29 -3.12
N GLY A 84 7.83 -20.21 -2.17
CA GLY A 84 7.14 -21.47 -2.36
C GLY A 84 5.63 -21.33 -2.53
N GLU A 85 4.93 -20.47 -1.76
CA GLU A 85 3.45 -20.55 -1.81
C GLU A 85 2.63 -19.32 -1.40
N THR A 86 3.15 -18.30 -0.69
CA THR A 86 2.21 -17.50 0.15
C THR A 86 1.94 -16.04 -0.24
N SER A 87 2.77 -15.35 -1.02
CA SER A 87 2.51 -13.92 -1.34
C SER A 87 3.01 -13.51 -2.72
N LYS A 88 2.25 -13.84 -3.78
CA LYS A 88 2.46 -13.28 -5.12
C LYS A 88 1.27 -12.39 -5.48
N VAL A 89 1.54 -11.17 -5.90
CA VAL A 89 0.56 -10.26 -6.51
C VAL A 89 0.88 -10.20 -7.99
N GLU A 90 -0.07 -10.57 -8.85
CA GLU A 90 0.12 -10.65 -10.32
C GLU A 90 1.33 -11.52 -10.76
N GLY A 91 1.67 -12.56 -9.98
CA GLY A 91 2.84 -13.40 -10.26
C GLY A 91 4.19 -12.76 -9.93
N CYS A 92 4.21 -11.52 -9.42
CA CYS A 92 5.42 -10.83 -8.95
C CYS A 92 5.70 -11.13 -7.47
N PRO A 93 6.98 -11.18 -7.06
CA PRO A 93 7.34 -11.20 -5.63
C PRO A 93 6.73 -10.02 -4.90
N VAL A 94 6.20 -10.28 -3.72
CA VAL A 94 5.75 -9.24 -2.80
C VAL A 94 6.75 -9.12 -1.66
N VAL A 95 7.18 -7.90 -1.37
CA VAL A 95 8.08 -7.61 -0.25
C VAL A 95 7.44 -6.56 0.63
N HIS A 96 7.51 -6.75 1.94
CA HIS A 96 7.01 -5.76 2.89
C HIS A 96 8.17 -4.88 3.34
N THR A 97 7.95 -3.56 3.38
CA THR A 97 8.87 -2.63 4.02
C THR A 97 8.25 -2.08 5.30
N GLU A 98 9.12 -1.74 6.25
CA GLU A 98 8.76 -1.05 7.49
C GLU A 98 8.62 0.47 7.28
N ASP A 99 8.90 0.99 6.08
CA ASP A 99 8.76 2.41 5.77
C ASP A 99 7.30 2.83 5.60
N THR A 100 7.01 4.11 5.85
CA THR A 100 5.68 4.67 5.57
C THR A 100 5.43 4.72 4.06
N ALA A 101 4.17 4.56 3.63
CA ALA A 101 3.80 4.73 2.23
C ALA A 101 4.20 6.10 1.66
N HIS A 102 4.16 7.15 2.50
CA HIS A 102 4.54 8.50 2.11
C HIS A 102 6.03 8.64 1.83
N ASP A 103 6.88 8.20 2.77
CA ASP A 103 8.35 8.25 2.62
C ASP A 103 8.80 7.37 1.45
N PHE A 104 8.27 6.15 1.38
CA PHE A 104 8.65 5.20 0.34
C PHE A 104 8.25 5.72 -1.05
N LYS A 105 7.07 6.33 -1.16
CA LYS A 105 6.62 6.99 -2.39
C LYS A 105 7.55 8.13 -2.80
N HIS A 106 7.96 9.00 -1.87
CA HIS A 106 8.90 10.09 -2.18
C HIS A 106 10.26 9.55 -2.63
N LEU A 107 10.75 8.50 -1.97
CA LEU A 107 11.97 7.82 -2.38
C LEU A 107 11.82 7.30 -3.82
N LEU A 108 10.77 6.51 -4.10
CA LEU A 108 10.54 5.97 -5.44
C LEU A 108 10.42 7.08 -6.48
N HIS A 109 9.72 8.17 -6.19
CA HIS A 109 9.71 9.34 -7.08
C HIS A 109 11.13 9.87 -7.31
N ALA A 110 11.95 10.08 -6.28
CA ALA A 110 13.32 10.54 -6.48
C ALA A 110 14.17 9.56 -7.32
N LEU A 111 13.94 8.25 -7.22
CA LEU A 111 14.65 7.24 -8.01
C LEU A 111 14.24 7.23 -9.49
N TYR A 112 12.96 7.46 -9.78
CA TYR A 112 12.41 7.39 -11.14
C TYR A 112 12.37 8.76 -11.85
N ASP A 113 12.21 9.86 -11.12
CA ASP A 113 12.14 11.24 -11.64
C ASP A 113 13.55 11.83 -11.89
N GLY A 114 14.58 11.31 -11.21
CA GLY A 114 15.98 11.69 -11.42
C GLY A 114 16.67 11.01 -12.61
N LEU A 115 15.93 10.29 -13.45
CA LEU A 115 16.44 9.58 -14.64
C LEU A 115 16.21 10.38 -15.93
N GLU A 116 16.36 11.71 -15.86
CA GLU A 116 16.43 12.60 -17.04
C GLU A 116 17.87 12.76 -17.56
#